data_AF-A0A5J4NFX5-F1
#
_entry.id   AF-A0A5J4NFX5-F1
#
_cell.length_a   1.000
_cell.length_b   1.000
_cell.length_c   1.000
_cell.angle_alpha   90.00
_cell.angle_beta   90.00
_cell.angle_gamma   90.00
#
_symmetry.space_group_name_H-M   'P 1'
#
loop_
_entity.id
_entity.type
_entity.pdbx_description
1 polymer ?
#
loop_
_entity_poly.entity_id
_entity_poly.type
_entity_poly.pdbx_seq_one_letter_code
_entity_poly.pdbx_strand_id
1 'polypeptide(L)'
;MFNFFANLVAERLPPGIKVGTNVKLLVPSMCRSVRVYAVNKTNSVHRNDVELPTPDEQGTTLQTPCLTSPQLVVFTGMLPRTSDPSTNWEERIYYNPEEACPPKGLISPKQCIRKSGGKLDVFTSLPRFLHADARIVKKLDGILEPSEIEHGSFIHVEPLTGLALEGHERVQLNIFMANKNKGMLQNRDGGMDREQLSCEARGHDNHQEK
;
A
#
# COMPACT_ATOMS: atom_id res chain seq x y z
N MET A 1 14.52 -10.46 3.25
CA MET A 1 13.08 -10.46 3.51
C MET A 1 12.62 -9.01 3.52
N PHE A 2 11.68 -8.62 2.66
CA PHE A 2 11.20 -7.22 2.61
C PHE A 2 10.34 -6.98 3.84
N ASN A 3 10.87 -6.19 4.77
CA ASN A 3 10.19 -5.80 5.99
C ASN A 3 9.55 -4.44 5.71
N PHE A 4 8.36 -4.44 5.11
CA PHE A 4 7.68 -3.24 4.66
C PHE A 4 7.08 -2.45 5.86
N PHE A 5 6.70 -3.13 6.95
CA PHE A 5 6.26 -2.54 8.22
C PHE A 5 7.12 -2.91 9.44
N ALA A 6 8.36 -3.38 9.30
CA ALA A 6 9.18 -3.68 10.50
C ALA A 6 9.37 -2.49 11.45
N ASN A 7 9.11 -1.27 10.96
CA ASN A 7 9.08 -0.08 11.79
C ASN A 7 7.65 0.32 12.21
N LEU A 8 6.60 -0.05 11.47
CA LEU A 8 5.23 0.44 11.65
C LEU A 8 4.44 -0.19 12.79
N VAL A 9 4.76 -1.43 13.17
CA VAL A 9 4.22 -2.04 14.40
C VAL A 9 4.77 -1.34 15.67
N ALA A 10 5.81 -0.51 15.53
CA ALA A 10 6.37 0.34 16.58
C ALA A 10 6.26 1.85 16.27
N GLU A 11 5.60 2.24 15.16
CA GLU A 11 5.52 3.64 14.71
C GLU A 11 4.16 4.21 15.07
N ARG A 12 4.19 5.39 15.70
CA ARG A 12 3.00 6.10 16.15
C ARG A 12 2.53 7.02 15.03
N LEU A 13 1.32 6.79 14.53
CA LEU A 13 0.68 7.75 13.65
C LEU A 13 0.34 9.04 14.44
N PRO A 14 0.12 10.18 13.77
CA PRO A 14 -0.30 11.40 14.45
C PRO A 14 -1.56 11.16 15.30
N PRO A 15 -1.65 11.71 16.53
CA PRO A 15 -2.81 11.53 17.40
C PRO A 15 -4.06 12.24 16.83
N GLY A 16 -5.24 11.86 17.33
CA GLY A 16 -6.51 12.50 16.96
C GLY A 16 -7.07 12.07 15.60
N ILE A 17 -6.84 10.80 15.22
CA ILE A 17 -7.21 10.25 13.92
C ILE A 17 -8.72 10.08 13.78
N LYS A 18 -9.25 10.40 12.60
CA LYS A 18 -10.65 10.14 12.22
C LYS A 18 -10.72 9.44 10.87
N VAL A 19 -11.85 8.82 10.55
CA VAL A 19 -12.12 8.34 9.18
C VAL A 19 -12.03 9.52 8.21
N GLY A 20 -11.34 9.33 7.10
CA GLY A 20 -10.97 10.38 6.13
C GLY A 20 -9.59 11.00 6.36
N THR A 21 -8.97 10.82 7.54
CA THR A 21 -7.56 11.19 7.75
C THR A 21 -6.66 10.36 6.83
N ASN A 22 -5.62 10.99 6.28
CA ASN A 22 -4.59 10.29 5.54
C ASN A 22 -3.20 10.69 6.05
N VAL A 23 -2.28 9.73 6.04
CA VAL A 23 -0.93 9.88 6.58
C VAL A 23 0.06 9.37 5.55
N LYS A 24 1.19 10.07 5.40
CA LYS A 24 2.28 9.66 4.53
C LYS A 24 3.34 8.95 5.37
N LEU A 25 3.57 7.67 5.08
CA LEU A 25 4.52 6.82 5.79
C LEU A 25 5.74 6.58 4.91
N LEU A 26 6.94 6.72 5.47
CA LEU A 26 8.16 6.33 4.75
C LEU A 26 8.26 4.80 4.78
N VAL A 27 8.40 4.18 3.60
CA VAL A 27 8.54 2.73 3.48
C VAL A 27 9.91 2.44 2.85
N PRO A 28 10.98 2.28 3.67
CA PRO A 28 12.35 2.17 3.17
C PRO A 28 12.55 1.02 2.18
N SER A 29 11.79 -0.07 2.32
CA SER A 29 11.84 -1.22 1.42
C SER A 29 11.19 -0.97 0.05
N MET A 30 10.28 -0.01 -0.08
CA MET A 30 9.76 0.49 -1.37
C MET A 30 10.53 1.69 -1.89
N CYS A 31 11.39 2.27 -1.04
CA CYS A 31 12.29 3.37 -1.39
C CYS A 31 11.54 4.65 -1.76
N ARG A 32 10.38 4.80 -1.13
CA ARG A 32 9.47 5.92 -1.25
C ARG A 32 8.58 5.99 -0.04
N SER A 33 7.82 7.08 0.05
CA SER A 33 6.69 7.14 0.96
C SER A 33 5.43 6.59 0.30
N VAL A 34 4.54 6.04 1.12
CA VAL A 34 3.22 5.57 0.74
C VAL A 34 2.19 6.32 1.56
N ARG A 35 1.10 6.77 0.92
CA ARG A 35 -0.03 7.38 1.62
C ARG A 35 -1.00 6.29 2.06
N VAL A 36 -1.34 6.29 3.34
CA VAL A 36 -2.37 5.43 3.92
C VAL A 36 -3.58 6.28 4.31
N TYR A 37 -4.76 5.67 4.23
CA TYR A 37 -6.04 6.34 4.39
C TYR A 37 -6.86 5.64 5.47
N ALA A 38 -7.38 6.41 6.42
CA ALA A 38 -8.35 5.95 7.40
C ALA A 38 -9.70 5.76 6.71
N VAL A 39 -10.08 4.50 6.46
CA VAL A 39 -11.26 4.18 5.64
C VAL A 39 -12.46 3.70 6.45
N ASN A 40 -12.24 3.13 7.63
CA ASN A 40 -13.30 2.58 8.45
C ASN A 40 -12.92 2.52 9.94
N LYS A 41 -13.85 2.09 10.78
CA LYS A 41 -13.61 1.72 12.17
C LYS A 41 -13.82 0.23 12.37
N THR A 42 -13.10 -0.34 13.33
CA THR A 42 -13.27 -1.72 13.79
C THR A 42 -13.18 -1.77 15.31
N ASN A 43 -13.73 -2.81 15.93
CA ASN A 43 -13.50 -3.06 17.34
C ASN A 43 -12.13 -3.73 17.52
N SER A 44 -11.46 -3.48 18.64
CA SER A 44 -10.27 -4.25 19.00
C SER A 44 -10.61 -5.74 19.07
N VAL A 45 -9.85 -6.58 18.36
CA VAL A 45 -9.90 -8.04 18.57
C VAL A 45 -9.52 -8.32 20.02
N HIS A 46 -10.28 -9.18 20.71
CA HIS A 46 -9.95 -9.58 22.09
C HIS A 46 -8.55 -10.20 22.10
N ARG A 47 -7.59 -9.43 22.59
CA ARG A 47 -6.19 -9.84 22.74
C ARG A 47 -5.97 -10.20 24.20
N ASN A 48 -5.72 -11.49 24.47
CA ASN A 48 -5.54 -12.00 25.83
C ASN A 48 -4.31 -11.42 26.54
N ASP A 49 -3.43 -10.74 25.79
CA ASP A 49 -2.21 -10.06 26.25
C ASP A 49 -2.41 -8.58 26.58
N VAL A 50 -3.61 -8.02 26.38
CA VAL A 50 -3.96 -6.68 26.85
C VAL A 50 -4.71 -6.85 28.16
N GLU A 51 -3.99 -6.65 29.28
CA GLU A 51 -4.61 -6.62 30.60
C GLU A 51 -5.56 -5.42 30.68
N LEU A 52 -6.86 -5.71 30.58
CA LEU A 52 -7.89 -4.76 31.00
C LEU A 52 -7.83 -4.66 32.53
N PRO A 53 -7.97 -3.47 33.11
CA PRO A 53 -8.03 -3.33 34.57
C PRO A 53 -9.14 -4.22 35.12
N THR A 54 -8.78 -5.15 36.00
CA THR A 54 -9.73 -6.05 36.64
C THR A 54 -10.62 -5.27 37.61
N PRO A 55 -11.91 -5.60 37.73
CA PRO A 55 -12.79 -4.94 38.69
C PRO A 55 -12.30 -5.15 40.12
N ASP A 56 -12.28 -4.07 40.89
CA ASP A 56 -11.95 -4.05 42.31
C ASP A 56 -12.90 -5.00 43.07
N GLU A 57 -12.38 -5.72 44.08
CA GLU A 57 -13.12 -6.68 44.93
C GLU A 57 -14.35 -6.09 45.67
N GLN A 58 -14.60 -4.79 45.56
CA GLN A 58 -15.60 -4.07 46.36
C GLN A 58 -16.93 -3.78 45.65
N GLY A 59 -17.14 -4.25 44.41
CA GLY A 59 -18.48 -4.27 43.81
C GLY A 59 -19.16 -2.91 43.66
N THR A 60 -18.42 -1.80 43.76
CA THR A 60 -18.94 -0.47 43.46
C THR A 60 -18.97 -0.29 41.96
N THR A 61 -20.18 -0.25 41.39
CA THR A 61 -20.43 0.17 40.01
C THR A 61 -20.10 1.66 39.85
N LEU A 62 -18.81 2.01 39.83
CA LEU A 62 -18.40 3.07 38.92
C LEU A 62 -18.66 2.52 37.53
N GLN A 63 -19.55 3.14 36.76
CA GLN A 63 -19.59 2.96 35.33
C GLN A 63 -18.25 3.45 34.77
N THR A 64 -17.23 2.61 34.82
CA THR A 64 -15.93 2.89 34.22
C THR A 64 -16.15 2.84 32.70
N PRO A 65 -15.96 3.94 31.96
CA PRO A 65 -16.12 3.95 30.51
C PRO A 65 -15.12 3.02 29.77
N CYS A 66 -14.16 2.43 30.50
CA CYS A 66 -13.14 1.52 30.02
C CYS A 66 -13.63 0.09 29.69
N LEU A 67 -14.87 -0.28 30.03
CA LEU A 67 -15.43 -1.63 29.74
C LEU A 67 -15.84 -1.83 28.28
N THR A 68 -15.77 -0.80 27.43
CA THR A 68 -16.02 -0.93 26.00
C THR A 68 -14.70 -1.20 25.27
N SER A 69 -14.67 -2.22 24.41
CA SER A 69 -13.53 -2.47 23.54
C SER A 69 -13.19 -1.18 22.77
N PRO A 70 -11.94 -0.68 22.83
CA PRO A 70 -11.58 0.56 22.16
C PRO A 70 -11.86 0.43 20.65
N GLN A 71 -12.54 1.43 20.09
CA GLN A 71 -12.74 1.53 18.65
C GLN A 71 -11.40 1.90 17.99
N LEU A 72 -10.98 1.08 17.04
CA LEU A 72 -9.78 1.30 16.25
C LEU A 72 -10.17 1.87 14.89
N VAL A 73 -9.28 2.67 14.32
CA VAL A 73 -9.38 3.17 12.95
C VAL A 73 -8.59 2.26 12.03
N VAL A 74 -9.21 1.85 10.93
CA VAL A 74 -8.58 1.01 9.91
C VAL A 74 -7.94 1.90 8.86
N PHE A 75 -6.62 1.82 8.74
CA PHE A 75 -5.85 2.40 7.66
C PHE A 75 -5.60 1.38 6.55
N THR A 76 -5.63 1.83 5.30
CA THR A 76 -5.22 1.02 4.14
C THR A 76 -4.44 1.86 3.13
N GLY A 77 -3.63 1.22 2.30
CA GLY A 77 -2.82 1.84 1.25
C GLY A 77 -3.16 1.32 -0.15
N MET A 78 -2.52 1.88 -1.18
CA MET A 78 -2.68 1.44 -2.58
C MET A 78 -4.13 1.40 -3.08
N LEU A 79 -4.95 2.38 -2.65
CA LEU A 79 -6.34 2.50 -3.08
C LEU A 79 -6.46 2.70 -4.61
N PRO A 80 -7.49 2.14 -5.28
CA PRO A 80 -7.62 2.19 -6.74
C PRO A 80 -7.61 3.59 -7.34
N ARG A 81 -8.12 4.60 -6.63
CA ARG A 81 -8.22 5.97 -7.14
C ARG A 81 -6.93 6.75 -7.03
N THR A 82 -6.05 6.37 -6.12
CA THR A 82 -4.89 7.19 -5.73
C THR A 82 -3.57 6.55 -6.10
N SER A 83 -3.56 5.30 -6.56
CA SER A 83 -2.35 4.51 -6.85
C SER A 83 -1.92 4.53 -8.33
N ASP A 84 -2.51 5.39 -9.15
CA ASP A 84 -2.20 5.50 -10.58
C ASP A 84 -1.22 6.64 -10.86
N PRO A 85 0.05 6.37 -11.20
CA PRO A 85 1.04 7.40 -11.52
C PRO A 85 0.75 8.14 -12.83
N SER A 86 -0.12 7.61 -13.70
CA SER A 86 -0.52 8.28 -14.92
C SER A 86 -1.45 9.48 -14.66
N THR A 87 -2.21 9.45 -13.56
CA THR A 87 -3.16 10.53 -13.20
C THR A 87 -2.83 11.22 -11.88
N ASN A 88 -2.02 10.60 -11.00
CA ASN A 88 -1.63 11.17 -9.72
C ASN A 88 -0.16 11.59 -9.72
N TRP A 89 0.10 12.89 -9.63
CA TRP A 89 1.46 13.42 -9.62
C TRP A 89 2.26 12.94 -8.39
N GLU A 90 1.61 12.76 -7.23
CA GLU A 90 2.27 12.28 -6.00
C GLU A 90 2.82 10.86 -6.14
N GLU A 91 2.24 10.07 -7.04
CA GLU A 91 2.73 8.74 -7.40
C GLU A 91 3.78 8.84 -8.51
N ARG A 92 3.60 9.76 -9.44
CA ARG A 92 4.48 9.97 -10.60
C ARG A 92 5.89 10.42 -10.23
N ILE A 93 6.06 11.21 -9.17
CA ILE A 93 7.37 11.77 -8.76
C ILE A 93 8.46 10.71 -8.52
N TYR A 94 8.08 9.44 -8.33
CA TYR A 94 9.01 8.34 -8.08
C TYR A 94 9.57 7.70 -9.36
N TYR A 95 9.16 8.15 -10.54
CA TYR A 95 9.54 7.55 -11.82
C TYR A 95 10.31 8.54 -12.70
N ASN A 96 11.20 8.00 -13.54
CA ASN A 96 11.90 8.80 -14.54
C ASN A 96 10.89 9.26 -15.61
N PRO A 97 10.77 10.56 -15.92
CA PRO A 97 9.92 11.06 -17.00
C PRO A 97 10.17 10.37 -18.35
N GLU A 98 11.41 9.97 -18.63
CA GLU A 98 11.82 9.32 -19.88
C GLU A 98 11.43 7.83 -19.96
N GLU A 99 11.04 7.22 -18.83
CA GLU A 99 10.56 5.84 -18.78
C GLU A 99 9.02 5.82 -18.81
N ALA A 100 8.44 4.70 -19.28
CA ALA A 100 7.01 4.52 -19.24
C ALA A 100 6.53 4.34 -17.79
N CYS A 101 5.41 4.98 -17.44
CA CYS A 101 4.82 4.83 -16.12
C CYS A 101 4.31 3.40 -15.90
N PRO A 102 4.57 2.80 -14.73
CA PRO A 102 4.00 1.50 -14.45
C PRO A 102 2.47 1.59 -14.47
N PRO A 103 1.79 0.53 -14.92
CA PRO A 103 0.34 0.46 -14.78
C PRO A 103 -0.08 0.62 -13.32
N LYS A 104 -1.28 1.17 -13.14
CA LYS A 104 -1.92 1.35 -11.83
C LYS A 104 -1.81 0.11 -10.96
N GLY A 105 -1.56 0.33 -9.66
CA GLY A 105 -1.43 -0.73 -8.65
C GLY A 105 -0.07 -1.44 -8.63
N LEU A 106 0.89 -1.02 -9.47
CA LEU A 106 2.28 -1.45 -9.40
C LEU A 106 3.19 -0.30 -8.90
N ILE A 107 4.06 -0.62 -7.95
CA ILE A 107 5.07 0.29 -7.41
C ILE A 107 6.45 -0.27 -7.77
N SER A 108 7.38 0.55 -8.25
CA SER A 108 8.73 0.08 -8.58
C SER A 108 9.76 0.48 -7.52
N PRO A 109 10.34 -0.47 -6.76
CA PRO A 109 11.51 -0.21 -5.91
C PRO A 109 12.83 -0.13 -6.70
N LYS A 110 12.78 -0.07 -8.04
CA LYS A 110 13.96 -0.12 -8.92
C LYS A 110 15.04 0.91 -8.53
N GLN A 111 14.66 2.11 -8.09
CA GLN A 111 15.64 3.14 -7.72
C GLN A 111 16.62 2.69 -6.63
N CYS A 112 16.15 2.05 -5.56
CA CYS A 112 17.04 1.60 -4.49
C CYS A 112 17.68 0.25 -4.78
N ILE A 113 16.98 -0.66 -5.48
CA ILE A 113 17.59 -1.91 -5.92
C ILE A 113 18.81 -1.59 -6.80
N ARG A 114 18.72 -0.60 -7.69
CA ARG A 114 19.85 -0.10 -8.49
C ARG A 114 20.96 0.51 -7.63
N LYS A 115 20.63 1.30 -6.60
CA LYS A 115 21.61 1.85 -5.65
C LYS A 115 22.38 0.75 -4.92
N SER A 116 21.74 -0.38 -4.63
CA SER A 116 22.38 -1.55 -4.01
C SER A 116 23.08 -2.49 -5.02
N GLY A 117 23.25 -2.09 -6.29
CA GLY A 117 23.92 -2.87 -7.33
C GLY A 117 23.04 -3.91 -8.03
N GLY A 118 21.76 -4.00 -7.67
CA GLY A 118 20.78 -4.88 -8.34
C GLY A 118 20.39 -4.36 -9.73
N LYS A 119 20.13 -5.28 -10.65
CA LYS A 119 19.79 -4.98 -12.06
C LYS A 119 18.40 -5.48 -12.48
N LEU A 120 17.60 -5.96 -11.53
CA LEU A 120 16.30 -6.55 -11.79
C LEU A 120 15.21 -5.49 -11.80
N ASP A 121 14.35 -5.51 -12.82
CA ASP A 121 13.15 -4.67 -12.88
C ASP A 121 12.05 -5.32 -12.04
N VAL A 122 12.05 -4.99 -10.74
CA VAL A 122 11.07 -5.48 -9.75
C VAL A 122 9.93 -4.48 -9.60
N PHE A 123 8.73 -5.02 -9.39
CA PHE A 123 7.52 -4.29 -9.06
C PHE A 123 6.83 -4.92 -7.85
N THR A 124 6.35 -4.10 -6.93
CA THR A 124 5.47 -4.52 -5.84
C THR A 124 4.01 -4.25 -6.22
N SER A 125 3.12 -5.14 -5.79
CA SER A 125 1.66 -4.97 -5.89
C SER A 125 0.99 -5.48 -4.62
N LEU A 126 -0.31 -5.26 -4.47
CA LEU A 126 -1.10 -6.11 -3.57
C LEU A 126 -1.19 -7.54 -4.15
N PRO A 127 -1.37 -8.57 -3.32
CA PRO A 127 -1.53 -9.94 -3.79
C PRO A 127 -2.66 -10.10 -4.80
N ARG A 128 -2.49 -11.05 -5.72
CA ARG A 128 -3.40 -11.30 -6.86
C ARG A 128 -3.71 -10.04 -7.67
N PHE A 129 -2.81 -9.05 -7.63
CA PHE A 129 -2.98 -7.76 -8.30
C PHE A 129 -4.26 -7.01 -7.89
N LEU A 130 -4.68 -7.14 -6.61
CA LEU A 130 -5.77 -6.33 -6.07
C LEU A 130 -5.54 -4.84 -6.37
N HIS A 131 -6.56 -4.17 -6.90
CA HIS A 131 -6.56 -2.76 -7.36
C HIS A 131 -5.67 -2.43 -8.56
N ALA A 132 -4.97 -3.40 -9.13
CA ALA A 132 -4.11 -3.15 -10.27
C ALA A 132 -4.92 -3.00 -11.56
N ASP A 133 -4.26 -2.47 -12.59
CA ASP A 133 -4.83 -2.41 -13.94
C ASP A 133 -5.17 -3.81 -14.45
N ALA A 134 -6.40 -4.01 -14.93
CA ALA A 134 -6.88 -5.30 -15.43
C ALA A 134 -6.03 -5.86 -16.59
N ARG A 135 -5.30 -5.00 -17.32
CA ARG A 135 -4.35 -5.43 -18.36
C ARG A 135 -3.21 -6.30 -17.84
N ILE A 136 -2.89 -6.22 -16.55
CA ILE A 136 -1.86 -7.06 -15.92
C ILE A 136 -2.38 -8.50 -15.78
N VAL A 137 -3.52 -8.67 -15.12
CA VAL A 137 -4.10 -10.00 -14.84
C VAL A 137 -4.47 -10.71 -16.15
N LYS A 138 -4.97 -9.98 -17.16
CA LYS A 138 -5.29 -10.53 -18.49
C LYS A 138 -4.10 -11.17 -19.23
N LYS A 139 -2.86 -10.88 -18.82
CA LYS A 139 -1.63 -11.43 -19.42
C LYS A 139 -1.03 -12.59 -18.62
N LEU A 140 -1.67 -13.00 -17.53
CA LEU A 140 -1.16 -14.00 -16.60
C LEU A 140 -2.19 -15.11 -16.42
N ASP A 141 -1.77 -16.34 -16.66
CA ASP A 141 -2.60 -17.52 -16.40
C ASP A 141 -2.57 -17.89 -14.91
N GLY A 142 -3.68 -18.45 -14.41
CA GLY A 142 -3.76 -19.02 -13.06
C GLY A 142 -3.88 -18.00 -11.92
N ILE A 143 -4.03 -16.71 -12.22
CA ILE A 143 -4.33 -15.70 -11.20
C ILE A 143 -5.82 -15.74 -10.89
N LEU A 144 -6.17 -16.10 -9.65
CA LEU A 144 -7.55 -16.07 -9.16
C LEU A 144 -8.00 -14.64 -8.85
N GLU A 145 -9.31 -14.43 -8.77
CA GLU A 145 -9.89 -13.14 -8.43
C GLU A 145 -9.36 -12.62 -7.07
N PRO A 146 -8.99 -11.33 -6.98
CA PRO A 146 -8.53 -10.73 -5.76
C PRO A 146 -9.70 -10.45 -4.80
N SER A 147 -9.50 -10.77 -3.53
CA SER A 147 -10.38 -10.37 -2.42
C SER A 147 -9.77 -9.24 -1.60
N GLU A 148 -10.57 -8.22 -1.28
CA GLU A 148 -10.20 -7.11 -0.38
C GLU A 148 -9.76 -7.60 1.01
N ILE A 149 -10.49 -8.58 1.57
CA ILE A 149 -10.21 -9.10 2.93
C ILE A 149 -8.91 -9.89 2.95
N GLU A 150 -8.76 -10.86 2.03
CA GLU A 150 -7.59 -11.74 1.98
C GLU A 150 -6.31 -11.09 1.45
N HIS A 151 -6.41 -10.06 0.61
CA HIS A 151 -5.26 -9.47 -0.10
C HIS A 151 -5.07 -7.98 0.18
N GLY A 152 -5.98 -7.33 0.88
CA GLY A 152 -5.79 -5.96 1.35
C GLY A 152 -4.67 -5.88 2.40
N SER A 153 -3.98 -4.74 2.42
CA SER A 153 -3.07 -4.39 3.52
C SER A 153 -3.77 -3.40 4.45
N PHE A 154 -3.75 -3.65 5.75
CA PHE A 154 -4.42 -2.81 6.73
C PHE A 154 -3.64 -2.65 8.04
N ILE A 155 -3.88 -1.52 8.71
CA ILE A 155 -3.33 -1.22 10.02
C ILE A 155 -4.48 -0.75 10.92
N HIS A 156 -4.64 -1.34 12.08
CA HIS A 156 -5.58 -0.93 13.11
C HIS A 156 -4.89 0.00 14.09
N VAL A 157 -5.40 1.22 14.21
CA VAL A 157 -4.76 2.30 14.97
C VAL A 157 -5.72 2.82 16.03
N GLU A 158 -5.26 2.96 17.26
CA GLU A 158 -5.99 3.62 18.32
C GLU A 158 -6.06 5.13 18.02
N PRO A 159 -7.27 5.72 17.86
CA PRO A 159 -7.43 7.05 17.29
C PRO A 159 -6.88 8.19 18.14
N LEU A 160 -6.91 8.09 19.47
CA LEU A 160 -6.49 9.18 20.36
C LEU A 160 -4.98 9.32 20.39
N THR A 161 -4.27 8.21 20.60
CA THR A 161 -2.83 8.16 20.73
C THR A 161 -2.13 8.01 19.39
N GLY A 162 -2.77 7.41 18.38
CA GLY A 162 -2.15 7.06 17.11
C GLY A 162 -1.33 5.76 17.17
N LEU A 163 -1.47 4.97 18.23
CA LEU A 163 -0.75 3.72 18.40
C LEU A 163 -1.30 2.65 17.44
N ALA A 164 -0.46 2.10 16.58
CA ALA A 164 -0.80 0.93 15.79
C ALA A 164 -0.85 -0.31 16.69
N LEU A 165 -1.99 -0.99 16.77
CA LEU A 165 -2.20 -2.16 17.62
C LEU A 165 -2.06 -3.48 16.85
N GLU A 166 -2.41 -3.45 15.56
CA GLU A 166 -2.38 -4.61 14.69
C GLU A 166 -2.13 -4.15 13.26
N GLY A 167 -1.34 -4.91 12.50
CA GLY A 167 -1.10 -4.65 11.09
C GLY A 167 -1.07 -5.96 10.32
N HIS A 168 -1.80 -5.99 9.21
CA HIS A 168 -1.73 -7.05 8.22
C HIS A 168 -1.10 -6.49 6.96
N GLU A 169 0.17 -6.82 6.78
CA GLU A 169 0.92 -6.42 5.61
C GLU A 169 0.88 -7.49 4.54
N ARG A 170 0.43 -7.12 3.35
CA ARG A 170 0.35 -8.02 2.21
C ARG A 170 0.93 -7.34 0.98
N VAL A 171 2.07 -7.85 0.54
CA VAL A 171 2.75 -7.37 -0.67
C VAL A 171 3.13 -8.57 -1.54
N GLN A 172 2.93 -8.42 -2.85
CA GLN A 172 3.38 -9.34 -3.87
C GLN A 172 4.56 -8.74 -4.63
N LEU A 173 5.58 -9.56 -4.86
CA LEU A 173 6.75 -9.21 -5.66
C LEU A 173 6.56 -9.74 -7.08
N ASN A 174 6.80 -8.88 -8.05
CA ASN A 174 6.67 -9.17 -9.48
C ASN A 174 7.97 -8.79 -10.18
N ILE A 175 8.34 -9.56 -11.20
CA ILE A 175 9.53 -9.31 -12.01
C ILE A 175 9.06 -9.00 -13.42
N PHE A 176 9.48 -7.87 -13.96
CA PHE A 176 9.25 -7.56 -15.36
C PHE A 176 10.20 -8.37 -16.24
N MET A 177 9.63 -9.13 -17.16
CA MET A 177 10.36 -9.93 -18.13
C MET A 177 10.04 -9.42 -19.53
N ALA A 178 11.05 -8.89 -20.22
CA ALA A 178 10.96 -8.53 -21.63
C ALA A 178 11.84 -9.47 -22.44
N ASN A 179 11.30 -9.97 -23.56
CA ASN A 179 12.11 -10.72 -24.52
C ASN A 179 13.01 -9.74 -25.28
N LYS A 180 14.32 -9.72 -24.96
CA LYS A 180 15.32 -8.90 -25.68
C LYS A 180 15.91 -9.60 -26.90
N ASN A 181 15.79 -10.92 -26.99
CA ASN A 181 16.32 -11.75 -28.06
C ASN A 181 15.21 -12.61 -28.63
N LYS A 182 14.71 -12.27 -29.83
CA LYS A 182 13.63 -13.02 -30.52
C LYS A 182 13.77 -14.53 -30.23
N GLY A 183 14.94 -15.14 -30.43
CA GLY A 183 15.33 -16.53 -30.07
C GLY A 183 14.68 -17.31 -28.92
N MET A 184 14.62 -16.82 -27.67
CA MET A 184 14.40 -17.70 -26.50
C MET A 184 13.02 -17.66 -25.84
N LEU A 185 12.17 -16.67 -26.18
CA LEU A 185 10.80 -16.56 -25.68
C LEU A 185 9.84 -16.20 -26.83
N GLN A 186 9.92 -16.89 -27.97
CA GLN A 186 9.13 -16.58 -29.19
C GLN A 186 7.65 -16.93 -29.08
N ASN A 187 7.24 -17.71 -28.07
CA ASN A 187 5.87 -18.22 -27.98
C ASN A 187 4.99 -17.46 -26.98
N ARG A 188 5.23 -16.16 -26.79
CA ARG A 188 4.32 -15.29 -26.05
C ARG A 188 3.83 -14.20 -26.98
N ASP A 189 2.67 -14.45 -27.59
CA ASP A 189 1.90 -13.43 -28.29
C ASP A 189 1.67 -12.24 -27.35
N GLY A 190 2.02 -11.04 -27.82
CA GLY A 190 1.83 -9.80 -27.08
C GLY A 190 3.10 -9.25 -26.43
N GLY A 191 4.13 -9.00 -27.25
CA GLY A 191 5.19 -8.05 -26.89
C GLY A 191 4.56 -6.71 -26.50
N MET A 192 4.97 -6.17 -25.35
CA MET A 192 4.62 -4.80 -24.99
C MET A 192 5.50 -3.89 -25.85
N ASP A 193 4.95 -3.40 -26.95
CA ASP A 193 5.58 -2.35 -27.73
C ASP A 193 5.90 -1.19 -26.78
N ARG A 194 7.14 -0.71 -26.87
CA ARG A 194 7.65 0.43 -26.09
C ARG A 194 6.91 1.74 -26.41
N GLU A 195 5.96 1.71 -27.34
CA GLU A 195 5.02 2.79 -27.59
C GLU A 195 3.84 2.68 -26.62
N GLN A 196 3.97 3.30 -25.45
CA GLN A 196 2.93 4.20 -24.92
C GLN A 196 3.38 4.80 -23.59
N LEU A 197 3.36 6.14 -23.59
CA LEU A 197 3.35 7.05 -22.44
C LEU A 197 4.70 7.20 -21.74
N SER A 198 5.49 8.17 -22.21
CA SER A 198 6.32 9.00 -21.34
C SER A 198 5.58 9.22 -20.01
N CYS A 199 6.28 9.05 -18.88
CA CYS A 199 5.72 9.36 -17.57
C CYS A 199 5.36 10.84 -17.40
N GLU A 200 5.67 11.68 -18.40
CA GLU A 200 5.25 13.08 -18.42
C GLU A 200 3.72 13.23 -18.33
N ALA A 201 3.30 14.28 -17.64
CA ALA A 201 1.89 14.64 -17.54
C ALA A 201 1.30 14.78 -18.95
N ARG A 202 0.27 14.00 -19.29
CA ARG A 202 -0.70 14.51 -20.28
C ARG A 202 -1.29 15.77 -19.65
N GLY A 203 -0.88 16.93 -20.17
CA GLY A 203 -1.20 18.23 -19.58
C GLY A 203 -2.70 18.46 -19.43
N HIS A 204 -3.10 18.97 -18.27
CA HIS A 204 -4.09 20.03 -18.07
C HIS A 204 -4.24 20.25 -16.55
N ASP A 205 -3.63 21.32 -16.03
CA ASP A 205 -4.42 22.45 -15.51
C ASP A 205 -3.53 23.62 -15.08
N ASN A 206 -3.86 24.78 -15.65
CA ASN A 206 -3.33 26.08 -15.30
C ASN A 206 -3.70 26.40 -13.85
N HIS A 207 -2.76 26.23 -12.91
CA HIS A 207 -2.72 27.09 -11.74
C HIS A 207 -1.71 28.20 -11.98
N GLN A 208 -2.21 29.27 -12.61
CA GLN A 208 -1.67 30.60 -12.40
C GLN A 208 -1.90 30.95 -10.92
N GLU A 209 -0.80 30.99 -10.19
CA GLU A 209 -0.69 31.63 -8.90
C GLU A 209 -1.01 33.12 -9.08
N LYS A 210 -2.03 33.61 -8.38
CA LYS A 210 -2.33 35.03 -8.21
C LYS A 210 -2.71 35.28 -6.76
#